data_AF-A0A349EBC6-F1
#
_entry.id   AF-A0A349EBC6-F1
#
_cell.length_a   1.000
_cell.length_b   1.000
_cell.length_c   1.000
_cell.angle_alpha   90.00
_cell.angle_beta   90.00
_cell.angle_gamma   90.00
#
_symmetry.space_group_name_H-M   'P 1'
#
loop_
_entity.id
_entity.type
_entity.pdbx_description
1 polymer ?
#
loop_
_entity_poly.entity_id
_entity_poly.type
_entity_poly.pdbx_seq_one_letter_code
_entity_poly.pdbx_strand_id
1 'polypeptide(L)'
;MSVLDGPRQEKRRIQISGETVWATMSEDGMLILEDGSSVSENEVTHLPPCVATKIICPHLTYTSRGIESRNKPQPTPYPTYFMKPVTALNG
;
A
#
# COMPACT_ATOMS: atom_id res chain seq x y z
N MET A 1 -4.30 -16.86 -15.77
CA MET A 1 -4.99 -15.72 -15.15
C MET A 1 -3.95 -14.77 -14.63
N SER A 2 -3.90 -13.54 -15.16
CA SER A 2 -3.06 -12.49 -14.60
C SER A 2 -3.74 -11.94 -13.36
N VAL A 3 -2.97 -11.56 -12.34
CA VAL A 3 -3.48 -10.75 -11.21
C VAL A 3 -3.92 -9.34 -11.64
N LEU A 4 -3.69 -8.99 -12.91
CA LEU A 4 -4.12 -7.74 -13.52
C LEU A 4 -5.53 -7.81 -14.11
N ASP A 5 -6.08 -9.02 -14.31
CA ASP A 5 -7.38 -9.27 -14.92
C ASP A 5 -8.40 -9.73 -13.84
N GLY A 6 -9.61 -9.18 -13.88
CA GLY A 6 -10.71 -9.57 -12.98
C GLY A 6 -11.26 -8.42 -12.11
N PRO A 7 -12.31 -8.71 -11.31
CA PRO A 7 -12.90 -7.72 -10.42
C PRO A 7 -11.88 -7.28 -9.36
N ARG A 8 -11.76 -5.96 -9.15
CA ARG A 8 -10.90 -5.38 -8.10
C ARG A 8 -11.74 -5.11 -6.87
N GLN A 9 -11.18 -5.46 -5.71
CA GLN A 9 -11.72 -5.07 -4.41
C GLN A 9 -10.62 -4.37 -3.63
N GLU A 10 -10.93 -3.19 -3.12
CA GLU A 10 -10.04 -2.46 -2.23
C GLU A 10 -10.43 -2.76 -0.79
N LYS A 11 -9.48 -3.27 -0.01
CA LYS A 11 -9.63 -3.51 1.43
C LYS A 11 -8.83 -2.46 2.18
N ARG A 12 -9.46 -1.78 3.14
CA ARG A 12 -8.80 -0.83 4.05
C ARG A 12 -8.80 -1.39 5.46
N ARG A 13 -7.67 -1.23 6.14
CA ARG A 13 -7.60 -1.40 7.59
C ARG A 13 -7.92 -0.04 8.20
N ILE A 14 -8.92 0.01 9.07
CA ILE A 14 -9.43 1.26 9.63
C ILE A 14 -9.59 1.14 11.14
N GLN A 15 -9.62 2.28 11.81
CA GLN A 15 -10.06 2.40 13.19
C GLN A 15 -11.40 3.14 13.25
N ILE A 16 -12.38 2.51 13.90
CA ILE A 16 -13.72 3.06 14.14
C ILE A 16 -14.11 2.75 15.58
N SER A 17 -14.59 3.75 16.33
CA SER A 17 -14.97 3.60 17.75
C SER A 17 -13.88 2.96 18.63
N GLY A 18 -12.60 3.18 18.31
CA GLY A 18 -11.45 2.62 19.03
C GLY A 18 -11.02 1.22 18.57
N GLU A 19 -11.84 0.52 17.81
CA GLU A 19 -11.55 -0.83 17.31
C GLU A 19 -10.89 -0.80 15.94
N THR A 20 -9.97 -1.74 15.69
CA THR A 20 -9.34 -1.92 14.39
C THR A 20 -10.04 -3.01 13.60
N VAL A 21 -10.60 -2.65 12.44
CA VAL A 21 -11.36 -3.56 11.58
C VAL A 21 -10.89 -3.48 10.14
N TRP A 22 -11.31 -4.46 9.33
CA TRP A 22 -11.17 -4.43 7.88
C TRP A 22 -12.48 -4.01 7.23
N ALA A 23 -12.41 -3.11 6.26
CA ALA A 23 -13.54 -2.68 5.46
C ALA A 23 -13.24 -2.88 3.98
N THR A 24 -14.30 -3.04 3.18
CA THR A 24 -14.23 -3.09 1.72
C THR A 24 -14.76 -1.78 1.17
N MET A 25 -14.02 -1.12 0.27
CA MET A 25 -14.51 0.07 -0.41
C MET A 25 -15.53 -0.33 -1.47
N SER A 26 -16.71 0.28 -1.43
CA SER A 26 -17.76 0.13 -2.43
C SER A 26 -17.58 1.11 -3.60
N GLU A 27 -18.26 0.84 -4.72
CA GLU A 27 -18.19 1.70 -5.91
C GLU A 27 -18.81 3.09 -5.69
N ASP A 28 -19.72 3.23 -4.73
CA ASP A 28 -20.35 4.49 -4.31
C ASP A 28 -19.54 5.27 -3.26
N GLY A 29 -18.33 4.80 -2.91
CA GLY A 29 -17.40 5.51 -2.02
C GLY A 29 -17.66 5.31 -0.53
N MET A 30 -18.38 4.25 -0.16
CA MET A 30 -18.66 3.89 1.23
C MET A 30 -17.75 2.74 1.67
N LEU A 31 -17.41 2.70 2.96
CA LEU A 31 -16.69 1.58 3.54
C LEU A 31 -17.70 0.59 4.10
N ILE A 32 -17.72 -0.62 3.54
CA ILE A 32 -18.56 -1.72 3.99
C ILE A 32 -17.79 -2.56 5.01
N LEU A 33 -18.30 -2.62 6.24
CA LEU A 33 -17.76 -3.43 7.32
C LEU A 33 -18.13 -4.91 7.15
N GLU A 34 -17.50 -5.81 7.92
CA GLU A 34 -17.76 -7.25 7.83
C GLU A 34 -19.19 -7.64 8.25
N ASP A 35 -19.84 -6.83 9.09
CA ASP A 35 -21.25 -7.01 9.48
C ASP A 35 -22.24 -6.48 8.42
N GLY A 36 -21.74 -5.92 7.32
CA GLY A 36 -22.53 -5.35 6.23
C GLY A 36 -22.97 -3.90 6.44
N SER A 37 -22.68 -3.30 7.59
CA SER A 37 -22.92 -1.87 7.80
C SER A 37 -21.98 -1.02 6.93
N SER A 38 -22.40 0.21 6.64
CA SER A 38 -21.61 1.16 5.85
C SER A 38 -21.25 2.41 6.65
N VAL A 39 -20.06 2.93 6.42
CA VAL A 39 -19.55 4.15 7.04
C VAL A 39 -18.87 5.03 6.00
N SER A 40 -18.93 6.36 6.16
CA SER A 40 -18.20 7.26 5.29
C SER A 40 -16.70 7.14 5.52
N GLU A 41 -15.88 7.20 4.47
CA GLU A 41 -14.42 7.16 4.63
C GLU A 41 -13.85 8.33 5.44
N ASN A 42 -14.61 9.42 5.58
CA ASN A 42 -14.25 10.61 6.36
C ASN A 42 -14.55 10.47 7.86
N GLU A 43 -15.30 9.45 8.26
CA GLU A 43 -15.71 9.20 9.66
C GLU A 43 -14.78 8.22 10.38
N VAL A 44 -13.75 7.72 9.70
CA VAL A 44 -12.84 6.69 10.22
C VAL A 44 -11.39 7.15 10.13
N THR A 45 -10.54 6.54 10.96
CA THR A 45 -9.08 6.72 10.82
C THR A 45 -8.51 5.60 9.96
N HIS A 46 -7.87 5.93 8.85
CA HIS A 46 -7.20 4.94 8.00
C HIS A 46 -5.91 4.48 8.66
N LEU A 47 -5.67 3.17 8.63
CA LEU A 47 -4.47 2.55 9.19
C LEU A 47 -3.63 1.97 8.07
N PRO A 48 -2.31 1.76 8.32
CA PRO A 48 -1.48 1.03 7.38
C PRO A 48 -2.09 -0.34 7.04
N PRO A 49 -1.94 -0.81 5.78
CA PRO A 49 -2.59 -2.03 5.30
C PRO A 49 -2.01 -3.32 5.91
N CYS A 50 -0.97 -3.23 6.74
CA CYS A 50 -0.44 -4.39 7.45
C CYS A 50 0.31 -3.96 8.72
N VAL A 51 0.63 -4.94 9.56
CA VAL A 51 1.62 -4.78 10.63
C VAL A 51 2.96 -5.29 10.10
N ALA A 52 3.78 -4.39 9.57
CA ALA A 52 5.05 -4.75 8.96
C ALA A 52 6.10 -5.14 10.02
N THR A 53 6.84 -6.24 9.77
CA THR A 53 8.02 -6.61 10.57
C THR A 53 9.33 -6.16 9.94
N LYS A 54 9.35 -5.91 8.63
CA LYS A 54 10.45 -5.33 7.84
C LYS A 54 9.86 -4.60 6.62
N ILE A 55 10.57 -3.58 6.12
CA ILE A 55 10.23 -2.88 4.88
C ILE A 55 11.47 -2.93 3.97
N ILE A 56 11.36 -3.63 2.83
CA ILE A 56 12.44 -3.80 1.85
C ILE A 56 12.06 -3.05 0.58
N CYS A 57 12.91 -2.13 0.15
CA CYS A 57 12.66 -1.27 -0.99
C CYS A 57 13.72 -1.48 -2.07
N PRO A 58 13.33 -1.62 -3.35
CA PRO A 58 14.30 -1.64 -4.43
C PRO A 58 14.84 -0.23 -4.69
N HIS A 59 16.09 -0.16 -5.13
CA HIS A 59 16.79 1.07 -5.45
C HIS A 59 17.08 1.14 -6.96
N LEU A 60 16.98 2.35 -7.53
CA LEU A 60 17.25 2.65 -8.95
C LEU A 60 16.40 1.83 -9.95
N THR A 61 15.11 1.65 -9.68
CA THR A 61 14.20 0.88 -10.55
C THR A 61 13.74 1.61 -11.81
N TYR A 62 14.02 2.92 -11.93
CA TYR A 62 13.67 3.72 -13.09
C TYR A 62 14.90 4.06 -13.92
N THR A 63 14.78 3.92 -15.25
CA THR A 63 15.85 4.24 -16.21
C THR A 63 16.40 5.65 -16.04
N SER A 64 15.51 6.62 -15.81
CA SER A 64 15.89 8.03 -15.59
C SER A 64 16.83 8.20 -14.39
N ARG A 65 16.59 7.47 -13.29
CA ARG A 65 17.47 7.49 -12.11
C ARG A 65 18.82 6.86 -12.39
N GLY A 66 18.87 5.84 -13.25
CA GLY A 66 20.12 5.25 -13.73
C GLY A 66 20.95 6.24 -14.54
N ILE A 67 20.31 6.96 -15.47
CA ILE A 67 20.94 8.03 -16.26
C ILE A 67 21.43 9.16 -15.34
N GLU A 68 20.58 9.66 -14.44
CA GLU A 68 20.92 10.77 -13.54
C GLU A 68 22.09 10.46 -12.61
N SER A 69 22.09 9.27 -11.99
CA SER A 69 23.08 8.95 -10.95
C SER A 69 24.39 8.39 -11.49
N ARG A 70 24.37 7.70 -12.63
CA ARG A 70 25.53 6.94 -13.14
C ARG A 70 25.72 7.01 -14.66
N ASN A 71 24.94 7.82 -15.36
CA ASN A 71 24.92 7.92 -16.82
C ASN A 71 24.76 6.55 -17.52
N LYS A 72 23.96 5.65 -16.92
CA LYS A 72 23.69 4.31 -17.44
C LYS A 72 22.21 3.95 -17.26
N PRO A 73 21.49 3.54 -18.32
CA PRO A 73 20.07 3.16 -18.24
C PRO A 73 19.79 2.11 -17.15
N GLN A 74 20.68 1.11 -17.04
CA GLN A 74 20.67 0.11 -15.99
C GLN A 74 21.95 0.27 -15.16
N PRO A 75 21.87 0.94 -13.99
CA PRO A 75 23.05 1.33 -13.21
C PRO A 75 23.70 0.17 -12.44
N THR A 76 22.99 -0.95 -12.26
CA THR A 76 23.47 -2.16 -11.57
C THR A 76 23.03 -3.42 -12.34
N PRO A 77 23.86 -4.48 -12.40
CA PRO A 77 23.51 -5.71 -13.12
C PRO A 77 22.40 -6.51 -12.43
N TYR A 78 22.22 -6.31 -11.13
CA TYR A 78 21.19 -6.95 -10.31
C TYR A 78 20.41 -5.89 -9.52
N PRO A 79 19.17 -6.19 -9.08
CA PRO A 79 18.42 -5.32 -8.18
C PRO A 79 19.23 -5.04 -6.91
N THR A 80 19.23 -3.79 -6.50
CA THR A 80 19.81 -3.39 -5.20
C THR A 80 18.67 -3.01 -4.27
N TYR A 81 18.82 -3.34 -2.99
CA TYR A 81 17.78 -3.13 -1.99
C TYR A 81 18.31 -2.30 -0.82
N PHE A 82 17.41 -1.58 -0.19
CA PHE A 82 17.63 -0.94 1.10
C PHE A 82 16.44 -1.19 2.02
N MET A 83 16.61 -0.92 3.31
CA MET A 83 15.54 -1.07 4.30
C MET A 83 15.05 0.29 4.80
N LYS A 84 13.74 0.39 5.00
CA LYS A 84 13.13 1.45 5.81
C LYS A 84 12.81 0.90 7.20
N PRO A 85 12.90 1.71 8.26
CA PRO A 85 12.44 1.28 9.58
C PRO A 85 10.91 1.12 9.56
N VAL A 86 10.39 0.15 10.30
CA VAL A 86 8.93 -0.09 10.40
C VAL A 86 8.18 1.11 10.99
N THR A 87 8.87 1.96 11.76
CA THR A 87 8.34 3.22 12.29
C THR A 87 8.08 4.29 11.23
N ALA A 88 8.54 4.09 10.00
CA ALA A 88 8.22 4.98 8.87
C ALA A 88 6.90 4.62 8.18
N LEU A 89 6.23 3.53 8.59
CA LEU A 89 4.95 3.13 8.04
C LEU A 89 3.85 4.10 8.51
N ASN A 90 3.05 4.59 7.57
CA ASN A 90 1.89 5.44 7.82
C ASN A 90 0.64 4.90 7.08
N GLY A 91 -0.52 5.33 7.56
CA GLY A 91 -1.83 5.11 6.94
C GLY A 91 -2.36 6.42 6.39
#